data_AF-A0A1Y2U6D5-F1
#
_entry.id   AF-A0A1Y2U6D5-F1
#
_cell.length_a   1.000
_cell.length_b   1.000
_cell.length_c   1.000
_cell.angle_alpha   90.00
_cell.angle_beta   90.00
_cell.angle_gamma   90.00
#
_symmetry.space_group_name_H-M   'P 1'
#
loop_
_entity.id
_entity.type
_entity.pdbx_description
1 polymer ?
#
loop_
_entity_poly.entity_id
_entity_poly.type
_entity_poly.pdbx_seq_one_letter_code
_entity_poly.pdbx_strand_id
1 'polypeptide(L)'
;MGSIGNLPYWQVNVPENERTEECPEFLRSLSVKDIGIISTPDSEYKRATWPEVQKIVAENRLDAFRRVPSDLRRYLEYTWKLKRDYGSVMNFVLTQRLHWKAPVKPRGKPFEFDDDIEILWNDWPYGIDERIVHLVVWTKFELAEDPVTTDLTDEARAEIDKYVRKTFGSRIPQDRYIWFKNWRSLKSVHAVEHFHVMLFDPDPKFVDEITNGDVPLCRKI
;
A
#
# COMPACT_ATOMS: atom_id res chain seq x y z
N MET A 1 0.78 -17.40 -34.20
CA MET A 1 1.51 -17.22 -32.92
C MET A 1 2.36 -15.97 -33.08
N GLY A 2 1.89 -14.81 -32.60
CA GLY A 2 2.62 -13.55 -32.73
C GLY A 2 3.78 -13.51 -31.74
N SER A 3 4.99 -13.22 -32.24
CA SER A 3 6.20 -13.09 -31.41
C SER A 3 6.02 -11.97 -30.39
N ILE A 4 6.20 -12.26 -29.09
CA ILE A 4 6.29 -11.27 -27.99
C ILE A 4 7.63 -10.50 -28.05
N GLY A 5 8.23 -10.39 -29.25
CA GLY A 5 9.52 -9.75 -29.46
C GLY A 5 9.36 -8.26 -29.76
N ASN A 6 9.90 -7.41 -28.89
CA ASN A 6 10.11 -5.97 -29.03
C ASN A 6 8.90 -5.01 -28.89
N LEU A 7 7.97 -5.27 -27.96
CA LEU A 7 7.15 -4.16 -27.48
C LEU A 7 8.01 -3.21 -26.64
N PRO A 8 7.93 -1.89 -26.84
CA PRO A 8 8.51 -0.95 -25.90
C PRO A 8 7.85 -1.12 -24.53
N TYR A 9 8.57 -0.87 -23.44
CA TYR A 9 8.10 -1.17 -22.08
C TYR A 9 6.72 -0.55 -21.77
N TRP A 10 6.42 0.64 -22.32
CA TRP A 10 5.13 1.31 -22.11
C TRP A 10 3.96 0.70 -22.88
N GLN A 11 4.18 -0.33 -23.69
CA GLN A 11 3.13 -1.09 -24.39
C GLN A 11 2.97 -2.52 -23.84
N VAL A 12 3.86 -2.97 -22.95
CA VAL A 12 3.73 -4.27 -22.28
C VAL A 12 2.49 -4.26 -21.37
N ASN A 13 1.72 -5.35 -21.39
CA ASN A 13 0.41 -5.49 -20.73
C ASN A 13 -0.66 -4.47 -21.18
N VAL A 14 -0.46 -3.81 -22.35
CA VAL A 14 -1.47 -2.91 -22.94
C VAL A 14 -2.13 -3.59 -24.14
N PRO A 15 -3.49 -3.66 -24.18
CA PRO A 15 -4.23 -4.13 -25.35
C PRO A 15 -3.83 -3.42 -26.63
N GLU A 16 -3.81 -4.11 -27.76
CA GLU A 16 -3.30 -3.56 -29.04
C GLU A 16 -3.99 -2.25 -29.46
N ASN A 17 -5.30 -2.16 -29.24
CA ASN A 17 -6.13 -1.00 -29.54
C ASN A 17 -5.90 0.20 -28.61
N GLU A 18 -5.18 0.02 -27.50
CA GLU A 18 -4.88 1.06 -26.50
C GLU A 18 -3.39 1.47 -26.49
N ARG A 19 -2.57 0.85 -27.34
CA ARG A 19 -1.14 1.16 -27.43
C ARG A 19 -0.92 2.53 -28.04
N THR A 20 -0.03 3.31 -27.43
CA THR A 20 0.42 4.60 -27.94
C THR A 20 1.79 4.46 -28.59
N GLU A 21 2.00 5.14 -29.72
CA GLU A 21 3.29 5.18 -30.40
C GLU A 21 4.36 5.80 -29.50
N GLU A 22 4.06 6.93 -28.87
CA GLU A 22 4.93 7.59 -27.91
C GLU A 22 4.73 7.07 -26.48
N CYS A 23 5.80 7.15 -25.67
CA CYS A 23 5.73 6.87 -24.24
C CYS A 23 4.85 7.91 -23.52
N PRO A 24 3.77 7.50 -22.82
CA PRO A 24 2.92 8.39 -22.05
C PRO A 24 3.71 9.19 -21.01
N GLU A 25 3.30 10.43 -20.78
CA GLU A 25 4.03 11.39 -19.93
C GLU A 25 4.30 10.84 -18.51
N PHE A 26 3.33 10.14 -17.92
CA PHE A 26 3.43 9.52 -16.60
C PHE A 26 4.46 8.37 -16.50
N LEU A 27 5.02 7.91 -17.62
CA LEU A 27 6.03 6.85 -17.69
C LEU A 27 7.40 7.36 -18.16
N ARG A 28 7.54 8.62 -18.61
CA ARG A 28 8.79 9.12 -19.19
C ARG A 28 9.95 9.23 -18.20
N SER A 29 9.66 9.39 -16.91
CA SER A 29 10.66 9.64 -15.86
C SER A 29 10.61 8.60 -14.75
N LEU A 30 10.63 7.32 -15.13
CA LEU A 30 10.63 6.20 -14.20
C LEU A 30 12.04 5.78 -13.77
N SER A 31 12.13 5.18 -12.59
CA SER A 31 13.35 4.53 -12.12
C SER A 31 13.66 3.29 -12.97
N VAL A 32 14.93 2.87 -13.02
CA VAL A 32 15.33 1.62 -13.69
C VAL A 32 14.56 0.42 -13.12
N LYS A 33 14.29 0.42 -11.80
CA LYS A 33 13.49 -0.60 -11.13
C LYS A 33 12.06 -0.65 -11.70
N ASP A 34 11.39 0.49 -11.81
CA ASP A 34 10.01 0.55 -12.28
C ASP A 34 9.90 0.22 -13.77
N ILE A 35 10.85 0.67 -14.60
CA ILE A 35 10.95 0.27 -16.01
C ILE A 35 11.08 -1.25 -16.10
N GLY A 36 11.97 -1.86 -15.30
CA GLY A 36 12.14 -3.30 -15.25
C GLY A 36 10.88 -4.06 -14.84
N ILE A 37 10.08 -3.53 -13.90
CA ILE A 37 8.82 -4.15 -13.50
C ILE A 37 7.77 -4.03 -14.61
N ILE A 38 7.57 -2.84 -15.19
CA ILE A 38 6.54 -2.60 -16.22
C ILE A 38 6.86 -3.35 -17.52
N SER A 39 8.14 -3.59 -17.81
CA SER A 39 8.58 -4.36 -18.97
C SER A 39 8.24 -5.86 -18.89
N THR A 40 7.81 -6.35 -17.72
CA THR A 40 7.50 -7.78 -17.52
C THR A 40 6.02 -8.05 -17.84
N PRO A 41 5.71 -9.06 -18.67
CA PRO A 41 4.33 -9.51 -18.86
C PRO A 41 3.69 -9.99 -17.54
N ASP A 42 2.43 -9.66 -17.32
CA ASP A 42 1.69 -10.09 -16.13
C ASP A 42 1.67 -11.62 -15.98
N SER A 43 1.65 -12.35 -17.11
CA SER A 43 1.70 -13.82 -17.14
C SER A 43 2.98 -14.41 -16.55
N GLU A 44 4.06 -13.63 -16.50
CA GLU A 44 5.34 -14.03 -15.91
C GLU A 44 5.46 -13.60 -14.44
N TYR A 45 4.54 -12.75 -13.96
CA TYR A 45 4.56 -12.27 -12.59
C TYR A 45 4.11 -13.37 -11.62
N LYS A 46 4.94 -13.64 -10.61
CA LYS A 46 4.63 -14.60 -9.54
C LYS A 46 4.24 -13.85 -8.28
N ARG A 47 2.99 -14.05 -7.85
CA ARG A 47 2.48 -13.53 -6.58
C ARG A 47 3.17 -14.23 -5.41
N ALA A 48 3.62 -13.45 -4.43
CA ALA A 48 4.19 -14.01 -3.20
C ALA A 48 3.09 -14.69 -2.37
N THR A 49 3.37 -15.91 -1.94
CA THR A 49 2.52 -16.70 -1.03
C THR A 49 2.56 -16.15 0.38
N TRP A 50 1.60 -16.55 1.23
CA TRP A 50 1.57 -16.09 2.63
C TRP A 50 2.89 -16.37 3.41
N PRO A 51 3.51 -17.56 3.35
CA PRO A 51 4.80 -17.79 4.01
C PRO A 51 5.94 -16.89 3.48
N GLU A 52 5.94 -16.58 2.18
CA GLU A 52 6.93 -15.67 1.59
C GLU A 52 6.71 -14.23 2.06
N VAL A 53 5.44 -13.79 2.15
CA VAL A 53 5.07 -12.47 2.71
C VAL A 53 5.52 -12.38 4.17
N GLN A 54 5.25 -13.40 4.98
CA GLN A 54 5.70 -13.46 6.38
C GLN A 54 7.24 -13.36 6.46
N LYS A 55 7.95 -14.09 5.61
CA LYS A 55 9.42 -14.04 5.55
C LYS A 55 9.93 -12.66 5.15
N ILE A 56 9.34 -12.01 4.15
CA ILE A 56 9.71 -10.65 3.72
C ILE A 56 9.61 -9.67 4.89
N VAL A 57 8.51 -9.71 5.65
CA VAL A 57 8.29 -8.83 6.79
C VAL A 57 9.23 -9.16 7.95
N ALA A 58 9.40 -10.45 8.27
CA ALA A 58 10.30 -10.90 9.34
C ALA A 58 11.76 -10.52 9.09
N GLU A 59 12.21 -10.54 7.83
CA GLU A 59 13.55 -10.12 7.43
C GLU A 59 13.65 -8.61 7.16
N ASN A 60 12.57 -7.85 7.36
CA ASN A 60 12.47 -6.42 7.06
C ASN A 60 12.87 -6.04 5.62
N ARG A 61 12.69 -6.96 4.66
CA ARG A 61 13.04 -6.78 3.22
C ARG A 61 11.86 -6.22 2.42
N LEU A 62 11.25 -5.16 2.94
CA LEU A 62 10.00 -4.60 2.41
C LEU A 62 10.13 -4.11 0.95
N ASP A 63 11.34 -3.85 0.47
CA ASP A 63 11.64 -3.50 -0.92
C ASP A 63 11.38 -4.64 -1.94
N ALA A 64 11.27 -5.87 -1.44
CA ALA A 64 10.89 -7.06 -2.20
C ALA A 64 9.40 -7.06 -2.57
N PHE A 65 8.55 -6.33 -1.84
CA PHE A 65 7.17 -6.15 -2.24
C PHE A 65 7.07 -5.34 -3.53
N ARG A 66 6.38 -5.90 -4.52
CA ARG A 66 6.15 -5.28 -5.82
C ARG A 66 4.67 -5.40 -6.16
N ARG A 67 4.22 -4.53 -7.05
CA ARG A 67 2.89 -4.66 -7.68
C ARG A 67 3.01 -5.55 -8.91
N VAL A 68 1.89 -6.15 -9.31
CA VAL A 68 1.76 -6.72 -10.65
C VAL A 68 2.13 -5.62 -11.67
N PRO A 69 2.84 -5.92 -12.78
CA PRO A 69 3.29 -4.91 -13.74
C PRO A 69 2.18 -3.99 -14.25
N SER A 70 1.03 -4.53 -14.64
CA SER A 70 -0.15 -3.72 -15.03
C SER A 70 -0.68 -2.85 -13.89
N ASP A 71 -0.75 -3.36 -12.66
CA ASP A 71 -1.17 -2.59 -11.49
C ASP A 71 -0.18 -1.46 -11.16
N LEU A 72 1.13 -1.68 -11.34
CA LEU A 72 2.13 -0.61 -11.19
C LEU A 72 1.90 0.49 -12.23
N ARG A 73 1.64 0.12 -13.49
CA ARG A 73 1.32 1.10 -14.55
C ARG A 73 0.08 1.92 -14.19
N ARG A 74 -1.02 1.26 -13.79
CA ARG A 74 -2.28 1.93 -13.40
C ARG A 74 -2.05 2.85 -12.19
N TYR A 75 -1.27 2.41 -11.21
CA TYR A 75 -0.88 3.22 -10.05
C TYR A 75 -0.10 4.49 -10.46
N LEU A 76 0.87 4.37 -11.36
CA LEU A 76 1.67 5.50 -11.84
C LEU A 76 0.81 6.50 -12.60
N GLU A 77 -0.08 6.02 -13.48
CA GLU A 77 -1.04 6.88 -14.18
C GLU A 77 -1.96 7.61 -13.20
N TYR A 78 -2.53 6.87 -12.24
CA TYR A 78 -3.44 7.42 -11.26
C TYR A 78 -2.77 8.46 -10.38
N THR A 79 -1.58 8.17 -9.86
CA THR A 79 -0.83 9.11 -9.02
C THR A 79 -0.36 10.34 -9.78
N TRP A 80 -0.05 10.21 -11.08
CA TRP A 80 0.25 11.35 -11.94
C TRP A 80 -0.96 12.27 -12.10
N LYS A 81 -2.15 11.73 -12.40
CA LYS A 81 -3.40 12.51 -12.49
C LYS A 81 -3.74 13.17 -11.17
N LEU A 82 -3.67 12.40 -10.08
CA LEU A 82 -3.98 12.89 -8.74
C LEU A 82 -3.08 14.07 -8.34
N LYS A 83 -1.76 13.98 -8.57
CA LYS A 83 -0.84 15.09 -8.27
C LYS A 83 -1.21 16.37 -9.01
N ARG A 84 -1.69 16.25 -10.25
CA ARG A 84 -2.17 17.40 -11.03
C ARG A 84 -3.46 17.99 -10.47
N ASP A 85 -4.41 17.13 -10.09
CA ASP A 85 -5.76 17.55 -9.73
C ASP A 85 -5.86 18.01 -8.25
N TYR A 86 -5.06 17.43 -7.36
CA TYR A 86 -5.08 17.68 -5.91
C TYR A 86 -3.78 18.30 -5.36
N GLY A 87 -2.80 18.56 -6.21
CA GLY A 87 -1.47 19.07 -5.85
C GLY A 87 -0.54 18.02 -5.21
N SER A 88 -1.06 17.10 -4.41
CA SER A 88 -0.29 15.98 -3.84
C SER A 88 -1.15 14.76 -3.49
N VAL A 89 -0.52 13.58 -3.47
CA VAL A 89 -1.13 12.32 -2.98
C VAL A 89 -1.63 12.47 -1.54
N MET A 90 -0.87 13.17 -0.69
CA MET A 90 -1.26 13.36 0.70
C MET A 90 -2.50 14.24 0.86
N ASN A 91 -2.59 15.35 0.11
CA ASN A 91 -3.77 16.21 0.15
C ASN A 91 -5.02 15.45 -0.27
N PHE A 92 -4.92 14.59 -1.29
CA PHE A 92 -6.01 13.69 -1.66
C PHE A 92 -6.36 12.71 -0.54
N VAL A 93 -5.38 12.00 0.04
CA VAL A 93 -5.66 11.04 1.13
C VAL A 93 -6.35 11.74 2.30
N LEU A 94 -5.83 12.89 2.75
CA LEU A 94 -6.43 13.65 3.85
C LEU A 94 -7.86 14.10 3.55
N THR A 95 -8.11 14.65 2.36
CA THR A 95 -9.40 15.28 2.03
C THR A 95 -10.45 14.32 1.48
N GLN A 96 -10.04 13.31 0.72
CA GLN A 96 -10.91 12.39 -0.02
C GLN A 96 -10.99 10.99 0.58
N ARG A 97 -9.97 10.56 1.35
CA ARG A 97 -9.96 9.22 1.97
C ARG A 97 -10.26 9.25 3.45
N LEU A 98 -9.50 10.06 4.19
CA LEU A 98 -9.60 10.14 5.65
C LEU A 98 -10.65 11.17 6.09
N HIS A 99 -10.94 12.16 5.24
CA HIS A 99 -11.78 13.31 5.57
C HIS A 99 -11.35 14.05 6.85
N TRP A 100 -10.05 14.03 7.15
CA TRP A 100 -9.47 14.71 8.31
C TRP A 100 -9.17 16.17 7.98
N LYS A 101 -9.67 17.09 8.81
CA LYS A 101 -9.44 18.53 8.65
C LYS A 101 -8.07 18.93 9.19
N ALA A 102 -7.35 19.74 8.43
CA ALA A 102 -6.08 20.31 8.88
C ALA A 102 -6.29 21.45 9.89
N PRO A 103 -5.41 21.60 10.91
CA PRO A 103 -4.32 20.69 11.24
C PRO A 103 -4.85 19.38 11.85
N VAL A 104 -4.31 18.25 11.40
CA VAL A 104 -4.64 16.94 11.98
C VAL A 104 -4.03 16.88 13.37
N LYS A 105 -4.89 16.69 14.38
CA LYS A 105 -4.48 16.58 15.78
C LYS A 105 -5.14 15.36 16.40
N PRO A 106 -4.39 14.50 17.11
CA PRO A 106 -4.97 13.41 17.85
C PRO A 106 -5.76 13.96 19.05
N ARG A 107 -6.80 13.25 19.44
CA ARG A 107 -7.60 13.52 20.64
C ARG A 107 -6.85 13.16 21.92
N GLY A 108 -6.04 12.09 21.88
CA GLY A 108 -5.31 11.60 23.05
C GLY A 108 -3.94 11.02 22.73
N LYS A 109 -3.49 10.12 23.60
CA LYS A 109 -2.24 9.37 23.42
C LYS A 109 -2.39 8.35 22.27
N PRO A 110 -1.27 7.86 21.71
CA PRO A 110 -1.30 6.78 20.72
C PRO A 110 -2.21 5.63 21.14
N PHE A 111 -3.10 5.23 20.23
CA PHE A 111 -4.04 4.12 20.40
C PHE A 111 -5.02 4.25 21.59
N GLU A 112 -5.23 5.45 22.13
CA GLU A 112 -6.19 5.71 23.21
C GLU A 112 -7.64 5.87 22.69
N PHE A 113 -7.81 6.58 21.57
CA PHE A 113 -9.12 6.85 20.97
C PHE A 113 -9.20 6.30 19.55
N ASP A 114 -10.26 5.54 19.26
CA ASP A 114 -10.49 4.99 17.92
C ASP A 114 -10.71 6.11 16.87
N ASP A 115 -11.25 7.28 17.29
CA ASP A 115 -11.41 8.47 16.43
C ASP A 115 -10.09 8.98 15.82
N ASP A 116 -8.93 8.59 16.38
CA ASP A 116 -7.61 8.98 15.91
C ASP A 116 -7.02 8.02 14.88
N ILE A 117 -7.75 6.96 14.53
CA ILE A 117 -7.30 5.87 13.67
C ILE A 117 -8.35 5.58 12.59
N GLU A 118 -7.90 5.36 11.36
CA GLU A 118 -8.75 4.91 10.26
C GLU A 118 -8.12 3.67 9.61
N ILE A 119 -8.90 2.60 9.42
CA ILE A 119 -8.43 1.39 8.73
C ILE A 119 -9.08 1.36 7.35
N LEU A 120 -8.27 1.48 6.30
CA LEU A 120 -8.74 1.46 4.92
C LEU A 120 -8.09 0.31 4.16
N TRP A 121 -8.70 -0.07 3.04
CA TRP A 121 -8.00 -0.90 2.07
C TRP A 121 -6.79 -0.15 1.52
N ASN A 122 -5.72 -0.90 1.20
CA ASN A 122 -4.69 -0.34 0.36
C ASN A 122 -5.26 -0.14 -1.05
N ASP A 123 -5.27 1.10 -1.51
CA ASP A 123 -5.79 1.48 -2.81
C ASP A 123 -5.07 0.85 -3.99
N TRP A 124 -3.80 0.52 -3.77
CA TRP A 124 -2.90 -0.04 -4.77
C TRP A 124 -2.06 -1.13 -4.09
N PRO A 125 -2.67 -2.29 -3.79
CA PRO A 125 -2.03 -3.36 -3.03
C PRO A 125 -0.87 -3.97 -3.82
N TYR A 126 -0.02 -4.73 -3.12
CA TYR A 126 1.06 -5.47 -3.76
C TYR A 126 0.55 -6.67 -4.55
N GLY A 127 1.37 -7.13 -5.50
CA GLY A 127 1.15 -8.36 -6.26
C GLY A 127 1.51 -9.58 -5.41
N ILE A 128 0.64 -9.86 -4.44
CA ILE A 128 0.72 -11.00 -3.52
C ILE A 128 -0.49 -11.91 -3.73
N ASP A 129 -0.52 -13.07 -3.05
CA ASP A 129 -1.66 -14.01 -3.07
C ASP A 129 -2.98 -13.26 -2.90
N GLU A 130 -3.94 -13.49 -3.78
CA GLU A 130 -5.20 -12.73 -3.86
C GLU A 130 -6.11 -12.94 -2.65
N ARG A 131 -5.85 -13.99 -1.86
CA ARG A 131 -6.50 -14.21 -0.57
C ARG A 131 -5.97 -13.29 0.53
N ILE A 132 -4.83 -12.63 0.32
CA ILE A 132 -4.28 -11.68 1.29
C ILE A 132 -4.97 -10.33 1.12
N VAL A 133 -5.66 -9.91 2.18
CA VAL A 133 -6.23 -8.57 2.30
C VAL A 133 -5.14 -7.63 2.80
N HIS A 134 -4.83 -6.59 2.01
CA HIS A 134 -3.83 -5.57 2.35
C HIS A 134 -4.53 -4.29 2.80
N LEU A 135 -4.41 -3.99 4.09
CA LEU A 135 -4.97 -2.81 4.73
C LEU A 135 -3.88 -1.77 5.04
N VAL A 136 -4.30 -0.53 5.22
CA VAL A 136 -3.50 0.58 5.72
C VAL A 136 -4.20 1.14 6.94
N VAL A 137 -3.48 1.19 8.06
CA VAL A 137 -3.94 1.80 9.30
C VAL A 137 -3.32 3.18 9.38
N TRP A 138 -4.14 4.22 9.30
CA TRP A 138 -3.76 5.62 9.35
C TRP A 138 -3.91 6.17 10.76
N THR A 139 -2.96 6.98 11.23
CA THR A 139 -2.98 7.55 12.58
C THR A 139 -2.89 9.07 12.57
N LYS A 140 -3.64 9.73 13.45
CA LYS A 140 -3.52 11.19 13.69
C LYS A 140 -2.32 11.57 14.56
N PHE A 141 -1.70 10.59 15.20
CA PHE A 141 -0.51 10.72 16.04
C PHE A 141 0.73 10.16 15.34
N GLU A 142 1.89 10.60 15.79
CA GLU A 142 3.17 10.11 15.30
C GLU A 142 3.49 8.71 15.84
N LEU A 143 4.15 7.90 15.01
CA LEU A 143 4.70 6.61 15.42
C LEU A 143 6.18 6.83 15.72
N ALA A 144 6.56 6.81 17.00
CA ALA A 144 7.89 7.20 17.43
C ALA A 144 8.99 6.35 16.76
N GLU A 145 10.00 7.03 16.22
CA GLU A 145 11.16 6.43 15.56
C GLU A 145 12.42 6.65 16.42
N ASP A 146 13.30 5.67 16.48
CA ASP A 146 14.65 5.79 17.00
C ASP A 146 15.45 6.76 16.10
N PRO A 147 16.08 7.81 16.67
CA PRO A 147 16.73 8.84 15.89
C PRO A 147 18.01 8.37 15.17
N VAL A 148 18.57 7.23 15.57
CA VAL A 148 19.79 6.64 15.00
C VAL A 148 19.44 5.64 13.91
N THR A 149 18.57 4.67 14.22
CA THR A 149 18.24 3.59 13.28
C THR A 149 17.14 3.98 12.31
N THR A 150 16.35 5.02 12.63
CA THR A 150 15.13 5.42 11.92
C THR A 150 14.04 4.35 11.90
N ASP A 151 14.21 3.29 12.69
CA ASP A 151 13.22 2.26 12.99
C ASP A 151 12.25 2.76 14.06
N LEU A 152 11.13 2.08 14.29
CA LEU A 152 10.28 2.31 15.45
C LEU A 152 11.06 2.08 16.76
N THR A 153 10.77 2.89 17.78
CA THR A 153 11.23 2.56 19.14
C THR A 153 10.56 1.26 19.62
N ASP A 154 11.18 0.58 20.58
CA ASP A 154 10.63 -0.65 21.15
C ASP A 154 9.25 -0.42 21.78
N GLU A 155 9.04 0.76 22.39
CA GLU A 155 7.74 1.15 22.95
C GLU A 155 6.69 1.32 21.86
N ALA A 156 6.99 2.07 20.80
CA ALA A 156 6.05 2.28 19.69
C ALA A 156 5.71 0.96 18.99
N ARG A 157 6.68 0.07 18.82
CA ARG A 157 6.47 -1.27 18.28
C ARG A 157 5.53 -2.10 19.17
N ALA A 158 5.75 -2.09 20.48
CA ALA A 158 4.90 -2.80 21.43
C ALA A 158 3.47 -2.23 21.48
N GLU A 159 3.29 -0.92 21.34
CA GLU A 159 1.97 -0.27 21.22
C GLU A 159 1.23 -0.71 19.96
N ILE A 160 1.90 -0.74 18.80
CA ILE A 160 1.32 -1.24 17.55
C ILE A 160 0.98 -2.73 17.69
N ASP A 161 1.88 -3.55 18.22
CA ASP A 161 1.63 -4.99 18.42
C ASP A 161 0.39 -5.24 19.29
N LYS A 162 0.25 -4.47 20.38
CA LYS A 162 -0.91 -4.53 21.26
C LYS A 162 -2.20 -4.12 20.54
N TYR A 163 -2.15 -3.04 19.76
CA TYR A 163 -3.28 -2.58 18.96
C TYR A 163 -3.69 -3.63 17.92
N VAL A 164 -2.76 -4.09 17.09
CA VAL A 164 -3.03 -5.09 16.04
C VAL A 164 -3.60 -6.38 16.64
N ARG A 165 -3.03 -6.86 17.76
CA ARG A 165 -3.55 -8.05 18.43
C ARG A 165 -4.97 -7.86 18.97
N LYS A 166 -5.27 -6.70 19.57
CA LYS A 166 -6.62 -6.37 20.05
C LYS A 166 -7.63 -6.30 18.90
N THR A 167 -7.24 -5.65 17.80
CA THR A 167 -8.11 -5.33 16.66
C THR A 167 -8.37 -6.54 15.77
N PHE A 168 -7.34 -7.32 15.44
CA PHE A 168 -7.43 -8.44 14.49
C PHE A 168 -7.42 -9.81 15.16
N GLY A 169 -6.70 -9.96 16.28
CA GLY A 169 -6.46 -11.25 16.93
C GLY A 169 -7.69 -11.91 17.57
N SER A 170 -8.81 -11.19 17.70
CA SER A 170 -10.07 -11.77 18.19
C SER A 170 -10.80 -12.62 17.13
N ARG A 171 -10.58 -12.34 15.84
CA ARG A 171 -11.23 -13.05 14.73
C ARG A 171 -10.26 -13.76 13.79
N ILE A 172 -8.98 -13.42 13.86
CA ILE A 172 -7.94 -13.96 12.97
C ILE A 172 -6.84 -14.61 13.82
N PRO A 173 -6.48 -15.87 13.56
CA PRO A 173 -5.35 -16.52 14.19
C PRO A 173 -4.04 -15.73 14.03
N GLN A 174 -3.17 -15.80 15.04
CA GLN A 174 -1.90 -15.05 15.10
C GLN A 174 -0.97 -15.29 13.90
N ASP A 175 -1.03 -16.48 13.31
CA ASP A 175 -0.25 -16.90 12.15
C ASP A 175 -0.84 -16.43 10.80
N ARG A 176 -2.04 -15.82 10.81
CA ARG A 176 -2.77 -15.36 9.63
C ARG A 176 -2.91 -13.83 9.52
N TYR A 177 -2.21 -13.09 10.37
CA TYR A 177 -2.03 -11.65 10.18
C TYR A 177 -0.61 -11.22 10.48
N ILE A 178 -0.17 -10.17 9.80
CA ILE A 178 1.12 -9.53 10.04
C ILE A 178 1.00 -8.04 9.79
N TRP A 179 1.88 -7.24 10.39
CA TRP A 179 1.95 -5.82 10.14
C TRP A 179 3.39 -5.40 9.87
N PHE A 180 3.55 -4.30 9.14
CA PHE A 180 4.85 -3.68 8.89
C PHE A 180 4.69 -2.19 8.61
N LYS A 181 5.76 -1.42 8.78
CA LYS A 181 5.80 0.00 8.45
C LYS A 181 6.90 0.23 7.41
N ASN A 182 6.56 0.91 6.32
CA ASN A 182 7.54 1.24 5.28
C ASN A 182 8.47 2.37 5.76
N TRP A 183 9.79 2.18 5.62
CA TRP A 183 10.80 3.13 6.10
C TRP A 183 10.96 4.37 5.20
N ARG A 184 11.62 5.39 5.77
CA ARG A 184 11.74 6.79 5.31
C ARG A 184 12.21 7.07 3.87
N SER A 185 12.62 6.10 3.05
CA SER A 185 12.97 6.39 1.64
C SER A 185 11.76 6.67 0.73
N LEU A 186 10.53 6.50 1.25
CA LEU A 186 9.27 6.79 0.54
C LEU A 186 8.39 7.85 1.24
N LYS A 187 8.83 8.47 2.36
CA LYS A 187 8.04 9.50 3.04
C LYS A 187 8.04 10.79 2.22
N SER A 188 6.98 11.02 1.44
CA SER A 188 6.78 12.32 0.78
C SER A 188 6.12 13.37 1.68
N VAL A 189 5.56 13.05 2.87
CA VAL A 189 4.92 14.06 3.74
C VAL A 189 4.89 13.63 5.23
N HIS A 190 5.17 14.57 6.14
CA HIS A 190 5.20 14.42 7.60
C HIS A 190 3.84 14.49 8.33
N ALA A 191 2.71 14.58 7.62
CA ALA A 191 1.44 14.98 8.22
C ALA A 191 0.53 13.83 8.66
N VAL A 192 0.72 12.61 8.13
CA VAL A 192 -0.08 11.44 8.49
C VAL A 192 0.78 10.18 8.47
N GLU A 193 0.95 9.58 9.64
CA GLU A 193 1.66 8.32 9.78
C GLU A 193 0.70 7.15 9.48
N HIS A 194 1.27 6.04 9.01
CA HIS A 194 0.53 4.83 8.76
C HIS A 194 1.43 3.60 8.86
N PHE A 195 0.80 2.46 9.05
CA PHE A 195 1.42 1.15 8.90
C PHE A 195 0.47 0.24 8.12
N HIS A 196 1.03 -0.84 7.59
CA HIS A 196 0.29 -1.82 6.82
C HIS A 196 -0.05 -3.02 7.67
N VAL A 197 -1.24 -3.56 7.45
CA VAL A 197 -1.67 -4.84 8.01
C VAL A 197 -2.06 -5.75 6.85
N MET A 198 -1.58 -6.98 6.84
CA MET A 198 -1.97 -8.01 5.89
C MET A 198 -2.67 -9.14 6.63
N LEU A 199 -3.82 -9.55 6.11
CA LEU A 199 -4.66 -10.60 6.66
C LEU A 199 -4.77 -11.72 5.62
N PHE A 200 -4.44 -12.95 5.99
CA PHE A 200 -4.54 -14.08 5.08
C PHE A 200 -5.92 -14.73 5.14
N ASP A 201 -6.67 -14.63 4.05
CA ASP A 201 -7.98 -15.24 3.84
C ASP A 201 -9.00 -14.95 4.99
N PRO A 202 -9.17 -13.68 5.42
CA PRO A 202 -10.10 -13.33 6.47
C PRO A 202 -11.56 -13.48 6.01
N ASP A 203 -12.50 -13.57 6.96
CA ASP A 203 -13.93 -13.42 6.65
C ASP A 203 -14.18 -12.05 6.00
N PRO A 204 -14.73 -11.98 4.77
CA PRO A 204 -15.02 -10.71 4.10
C PRO A 204 -15.92 -9.77 4.93
N LYS A 205 -16.84 -10.30 5.75
CA LYS A 205 -17.69 -9.48 6.62
C LYS A 205 -16.88 -8.77 7.69
N PHE A 206 -15.87 -9.44 8.24
CA PHE A 206 -14.98 -8.81 9.22
C PHE A 206 -14.20 -7.65 8.58
N VAL A 207 -13.74 -7.82 7.34
CA VAL A 207 -13.03 -6.75 6.63
C VAL A 207 -13.96 -5.58 6.32
N ASP A 208 -15.19 -5.86 5.88
CA ASP A 208 -16.22 -4.83 5.65
C ASP A 208 -16.53 -4.03 6.93
N GLU A 209 -16.74 -4.71 8.06
CA GLU A 209 -16.97 -4.09 9.36
C GLU A 209 -15.79 -3.19 9.79
N ILE A 210 -14.55 -3.69 9.68
CA ILE A 210 -13.38 -2.98 10.19
C ILE A 210 -12.96 -1.81 9.30
N THR A 211 -13.33 -1.85 8.02
CA THR A 211 -13.06 -0.79 7.05
C THR A 211 -14.28 0.10 6.80
N ASN A 212 -15.38 -0.10 7.53
CA ASN A 212 -16.64 0.63 7.37
C ASN A 212 -17.14 0.66 5.91
N GLY A 213 -17.04 -0.47 5.22
CA GLY A 213 -17.44 -0.61 3.81
C GLY A 213 -16.53 0.09 2.81
N ASP A 214 -15.28 0.42 3.18
CA ASP A 214 -14.31 1.01 2.24
C ASP A 214 -14.05 0.11 1.04
N VAL A 215 -13.81 0.74 -0.10
CA VAL A 215 -13.49 0.07 -1.36
C VAL A 215 -12.23 0.69 -1.95
N PRO A 216 -11.19 -0.10 -2.24
CA PRO A 216 -9.92 0.41 -2.77
C PRO A 216 -10.10 1.01 -4.16
N LEU A 217 -9.33 2.05 -4.46
CA LEU A 217 -9.43 2.80 -5.74
C LEU A 217 -9.14 1.93 -6.95
N CYS A 218 -8.22 0.97 -6.87
CA CYS A 218 -7.93 0.06 -7.98
C CYS A 218 -9.15 -0.76 -8.46
N ARG A 219 -10.21 -0.87 -7.64
CA ARG A 219 -11.49 -1.52 -7.99
C ARG A 219 -12.57 -0.55 -8.48
N LYS A 220 -12.37 0.77 -8.33
CA LYS A 220 -13.32 1.81 -8.76
C LYS A 220 -13.02 2.35 -10.17
N ILE A 221 -11.89 1.95 -10.76
CA ILE A 221 -11.34 2.46 -12.02
C ILE A 221 -11.31 1.35 -13.06
#